data_AF-A0AAX6GYV6-F1
#
_entry.id   AF-A0AAX6GYV6-F1
#
_cell.length_a   1.000
_cell.length_b   1.000
_cell.length_c   1.000
_cell.angle_alpha   90.00
_cell.angle_beta   90.00
_cell.angle_gamma   90.00
#
_symmetry.space_group_name_H-M   'P 1'
#
loop_
_entity.id
_entity.type
_entity.pdbx_description
1 polymer ?
#
loop_
_entity_poly.entity_id
_entity_poly.type
_entity_poly.pdbx_seq_one_letter_code
_entity_poly.pdbx_strand_id
1 'polypeptide(L)'
;MALHPELSREYLVLNPNEGGMLDLVHLLCSGRVCGTGSFECSDGMVISEMRHRWIIFISLLAQRVLLFLSSPLSWCGSFFTLWMNLLWDNGSIGTLFYNFCRGKMEIPNKNSTKYRSAIGLLDTRDELAKDIKPGDSKYFAALSIMAAKLSYENEARIRSTVRGCWNMEFLGYYNCWNDYENNFTTQAFIMSDKAADAELVVVAFRGTEPFNAVDWCTDLDFSWYEIPQVGRVHGGFMKALGLQKNSSTGWPKDLDNNQTAPFAYYTIREKLKEVLHENAKAKLLVTGHSLGGALAILFPIILAYHKEERLLSRLEGVYTFGQPRIGDRELGAFAERNIDAPKRRYFRSVYSNDMVPRLPYDDTTLLFKHFGKCVYYNSLYKGKVMDEEPNKNYFSLWTVVPKYLNAAWELARSFFIGNVKGPVYREGWPSILFRTLGLVIPGLPPHSPQDYVNSTRLGTNYVR
;
A
#
# COMPACT_ATOMS: atom_id res chain seq x y z
N MET A 1 -24.53 10.78 12.60
CA MET A 1 -25.48 9.79 12.05
C MET A 1 -25.05 8.47 12.68
N ALA A 2 -25.81 7.95 13.64
CA ALA A 2 -25.31 6.94 14.59
C ALA A 2 -25.02 5.59 13.91
N LEU A 3 -23.81 5.05 14.11
CA LEU A 3 -23.38 3.73 13.64
C LEU A 3 -23.78 2.60 14.62
N HIS A 4 -23.93 1.40 14.07
CA HIS A 4 -24.90 0.34 14.43
C HIS A 4 -24.25 -0.95 15.02
N PRO A 5 -25.03 -1.89 15.61
CA PRO A 5 -24.68 -2.69 16.80
C PRO A 5 -23.75 -3.91 16.65
N GLU A 6 -23.17 -4.22 15.49
CA GLU A 6 -22.22 -5.35 15.34
C GLU A 6 -20.74 -4.94 15.21
N LEU A 7 -20.44 -3.68 14.88
CA LEU A 7 -19.15 -3.07 15.26
C LEU A 7 -19.27 -2.72 16.74
N SER A 8 -18.23 -3.01 17.53
CA SER A 8 -18.29 -2.75 18.98
C SER A 8 -18.65 -1.27 19.25
N ARG A 9 -19.26 -1.00 20.41
CA ARG A 9 -19.71 0.35 20.82
C ARG A 9 -18.57 1.37 20.84
N GLU A 10 -17.31 0.96 20.71
CA GLU A 10 -16.13 1.81 20.71
C GLU A 10 -15.56 2.02 19.30
N TYR A 11 -15.42 3.27 18.90
CA TYR A 11 -14.76 3.68 17.67
C TYR A 11 -14.19 5.09 17.81
N LEU A 12 -13.21 5.42 16.98
CA LEU A 12 -12.69 6.77 16.82
C LEU A 12 -12.51 7.05 15.34
N VAL A 13 -13.14 8.13 14.85
CA VAL A 13 -13.01 8.62 13.49
C VAL A 13 -12.57 10.07 13.52
N LEU A 14 -11.51 10.35 12.77
CA LEU A 14 -10.94 11.67 12.60
C LEU A 14 -11.49 12.30 11.31
N ASN A 15 -12.04 13.51 11.42
CA ASN A 15 -12.58 14.25 10.28
C ASN A 15 -11.73 15.52 10.04
N PRO A 16 -10.67 15.45 9.22
CA PRO A 16 -9.77 16.59 9.02
C PRO A 16 -10.45 17.77 8.29
N ASN A 17 -11.49 17.49 7.49
CA ASN A 17 -12.29 18.48 6.74
C ASN A 17 -13.32 19.21 7.60
N GLU A 18 -13.62 18.72 8.79
CA GLU A 18 -14.63 19.29 9.69
C GLU A 18 -13.96 19.86 10.95
N GLY A 19 -14.60 20.86 11.55
CA GLY A 19 -14.09 21.55 12.74
C GLY A 19 -13.00 22.59 12.47
N GLY A 20 -12.77 23.47 13.44
CA GLY A 20 -11.84 24.61 13.36
C GLY A 20 -10.43 24.31 13.89
N MET A 21 -9.53 25.30 13.85
CA MET A 21 -8.24 25.22 14.57
C MET A 21 -8.42 25.16 16.10
N LEU A 22 -9.51 25.74 16.60
CA LEU A 22 -9.85 25.69 18.02
C LEU A 22 -10.13 24.27 18.50
N ASP A 23 -10.69 23.40 17.66
CA ASP A 23 -10.93 21.99 18.00
C ASP A 23 -9.60 21.23 18.17
N LEU A 24 -8.59 21.56 17.35
CA LEU A 24 -7.24 21.00 17.47
C LEU A 24 -6.52 21.49 18.74
N VAL A 25 -6.67 22.76 19.10
CA VAL A 25 -6.10 23.28 20.35
C VAL A 25 -6.83 22.68 21.55
N HIS A 26 -8.15 22.49 21.46
CA HIS A 26 -8.96 21.86 22.49
C HIS A 26 -8.51 20.42 22.77
N LEU A 27 -8.13 19.65 21.73
CA LEU A 27 -7.51 18.32 21.89
C LEU A 27 -6.27 18.37 22.81
N LEU A 28 -5.44 19.42 22.72
CA LEU A 28 -4.26 19.54 23.59
C LEU A 28 -4.64 19.87 25.05
N CYS A 29 -5.75 20.57 25.25
CA CYS A 29 -6.21 21.03 26.57
C CYS A 29 -7.12 20.04 27.30
N SER A 30 -7.91 19.23 26.57
CA SER A 30 -8.91 18.31 27.12
C SER A 30 -8.83 16.92 26.49
N GLY A 31 -9.06 15.89 27.30
CA GLY A 31 -9.18 14.51 26.84
C GLY A 31 -10.57 14.13 26.32
N ARG A 32 -11.59 14.98 26.54
CA ARG A 32 -12.95 14.78 26.02
C ARG A 32 -13.01 15.38 24.63
N VAL A 33 -12.98 14.53 23.62
CA VAL A 33 -12.95 14.91 22.20
C VAL A 33 -14.29 14.70 21.49
N CYS A 34 -15.13 13.79 21.99
CA CYS A 34 -16.44 13.52 21.38
C CYS A 34 -17.35 14.75 21.45
N GLY A 35 -17.93 15.12 20.30
CA GLY A 35 -18.81 16.29 20.15
C GLY A 35 -18.13 17.55 19.60
N THR A 36 -16.83 17.50 19.26
CA THR A 36 -16.16 18.56 18.50
C THR A 36 -16.17 18.22 17.01
N GLY A 37 -16.21 19.21 16.11
CA GLY A 37 -16.44 18.98 14.67
C GLY A 37 -15.41 18.06 13.99
N SER A 38 -14.19 17.98 14.52
CA SER A 38 -13.11 17.16 13.94
C SER A 38 -13.10 15.69 14.39
N PHE A 39 -14.03 15.26 15.26
CA PHE A 39 -14.01 13.93 15.89
C PHE A 39 -15.41 13.30 15.94
N GLU A 40 -15.52 12.07 15.46
CA GLU A 40 -16.66 11.20 15.69
C GLU A 40 -16.21 9.99 16.51
N CYS A 41 -16.75 9.80 17.71
CA CYS A 41 -16.35 8.72 18.60
C CYS A 41 -17.50 8.22 19.46
N SER A 42 -17.30 7.05 20.04
CA SER A 42 -18.23 6.44 20.99
C SER A 42 -18.49 7.32 22.22
N ASP A 43 -19.74 7.36 22.68
CA ASP A 43 -20.15 8.16 23.83
C ASP A 43 -19.28 7.91 25.07
N GLY A 44 -18.74 8.99 25.64
CA GLY A 44 -17.91 8.94 26.84
C GLY A 44 -16.44 8.56 26.61
N MET A 45 -15.98 8.41 25.36
CA MET A 45 -14.57 8.16 25.08
C MET A 45 -13.69 9.34 25.55
N VAL A 46 -12.66 9.02 26.33
CA VAL A 46 -11.68 9.98 26.84
C VAL A 46 -10.28 9.57 26.44
N ILE A 47 -9.56 10.46 25.75
CA ILE A 47 -8.15 10.29 25.44
C ILE A 47 -7.34 10.89 26.60
N SER A 48 -7.02 10.06 27.59
CA SER A 48 -6.40 10.53 28.85
C SER A 48 -4.97 11.03 28.69
N GLU A 49 -4.15 10.38 27.86
CA GLU A 49 -2.73 10.70 27.77
C GLU A 49 -2.44 11.89 26.85
N MET A 50 -1.60 12.81 27.33
CA MET A 50 -1.18 13.99 26.57
C MET A 50 -0.37 13.61 25.31
N ARG A 51 0.45 12.56 25.36
CA ARG A 51 1.20 12.10 24.17
C ARG A 51 0.27 11.66 23.02
N HIS A 52 -0.83 10.98 23.32
CA HIS A 52 -1.81 10.60 22.29
C HIS A 52 -2.46 11.81 21.66
N ARG A 53 -2.87 12.76 22.50
CA ARG A 53 -3.48 14.01 22.04
C ARG A 53 -2.52 14.78 21.15
N TRP A 54 -1.23 14.78 21.48
CA TRP A 54 -0.19 15.34 20.61
C TRP A 54 -0.05 14.61 19.27
N ILE A 55 -0.06 13.27 19.26
CA ILE A 55 0.10 12.49 18.02
C ILE A 55 -1.11 12.69 17.10
N ILE A 56 -2.32 12.63 17.64
CA ILE A 56 -3.56 12.89 16.90
C ILE A 56 -3.59 14.34 16.39
N PHE A 57 -3.12 15.30 17.19
CA PHE A 57 -2.96 16.69 16.78
C PHE A 57 -2.03 16.82 15.57
N ILE A 58 -0.83 16.22 15.64
CA ILE A 58 0.15 16.27 14.54
C ILE A 58 -0.39 15.57 13.29
N SER A 59 -1.08 14.45 13.45
CA SER A 59 -1.74 13.76 12.35
C SER A 59 -2.79 14.65 11.67
N LEU A 60 -3.75 15.19 12.42
CA LEU A 60 -4.79 16.05 11.88
C LEU A 60 -4.22 17.32 11.23
N LEU A 61 -3.17 17.90 11.83
CA LEU A 61 -2.46 19.03 11.25
C LEU A 61 -1.81 18.65 9.92
N ALA A 62 -1.11 17.51 9.86
CA ALA A 62 -0.50 17.02 8.63
C ALA A 62 -1.54 16.71 7.54
N GLN A 63 -2.66 16.07 7.90
CA GLN A 63 -3.78 15.82 7.00
C GLN A 63 -4.37 17.13 6.46
N ARG A 64 -4.61 18.13 7.32
CA ARG A 64 -5.10 19.46 6.88
C ARG A 64 -4.12 20.16 5.94
N VAL A 65 -2.81 20.08 6.20
CA VAL A 65 -1.79 20.62 5.31
C VAL A 65 -1.78 19.90 3.96
N LEU A 66 -1.86 18.57 3.95
CA LEU A 66 -1.95 17.77 2.72
C LEU A 66 -3.19 18.11 1.91
N LEU A 67 -4.35 18.21 2.56
CA LEU A 67 -5.62 18.56 1.93
C LEU A 67 -5.60 19.99 1.37
N PHE A 68 -5.00 20.93 2.09
CA PHE A 68 -4.77 22.29 1.59
C PHE A 68 -3.86 22.30 0.35
N LEU A 69 -2.84 21.44 0.32
CA LEU A 69 -1.92 21.28 -0.81
C LEU A 69 -2.40 20.29 -1.87
N SER A 70 -3.61 19.72 -1.74
CA SER A 70 -4.09 18.63 -2.60
C SER A 70 -4.13 19.01 -4.08
N SER A 71 -4.70 20.17 -4.40
CA SER A 71 -4.77 20.68 -5.78
C SER A 71 -3.39 20.99 -6.37
N PRO A 72 -2.49 21.74 -5.69
CA PRO A 72 -1.10 21.91 -6.14
C PRO A 72 -0.37 20.59 -6.34
N LEU A 73 -0.48 19.64 -5.39
CA LEU A 73 0.23 18.36 -5.45
C LEU A 73 -0.26 17.50 -6.63
N SER A 74 -1.57 17.43 -6.83
CA SER A 74 -2.19 16.73 -7.96
C SER A 74 -1.79 17.33 -9.30
N TRP A 75 -1.71 18.67 -9.40
CA TRP A 75 -1.23 19.35 -10.59
C TRP A 75 0.24 19.04 -10.86
N CYS A 76 1.10 19.10 -9.84
CA CYS A 76 2.51 18.72 -9.94
C CYS A 76 2.67 17.26 -10.40
N GLY A 77 1.88 16.33 -9.85
CA GLY A 77 1.89 14.93 -10.27
C GLY A 77 1.44 14.71 -11.70
N SER A 78 0.36 15.37 -12.10
CA SER A 78 -0.17 15.33 -13.48
C SER A 78 0.83 15.91 -14.47
N PHE A 79 1.46 17.05 -14.14
CA PHE A 79 2.50 17.65 -14.95
C PHE A 79 3.72 16.74 -15.05
N PHE A 80 4.23 16.24 -13.93
CA PHE A 80 5.38 15.34 -13.89
C PHE A 80 5.14 14.08 -14.74
N THR A 81 4.02 13.39 -14.53
CA THR A 81 3.70 12.17 -15.28
C THR A 81 3.50 12.46 -16.77
N LEU A 82 2.79 13.53 -17.14
CA LEU A 82 2.62 13.91 -18.55
C LEU A 82 3.96 14.25 -19.20
N TRP A 83 4.77 15.09 -18.55
CA TRP A 83 6.06 15.53 -19.07
C TRP A 83 7.03 14.35 -19.24
N MET A 84 7.11 13.47 -18.25
CA MET A 84 7.96 12.28 -18.31
C MET A 84 7.52 11.30 -19.40
N ASN A 85 6.22 11.04 -19.55
CA ASN A 85 5.72 10.20 -20.65
C ASN A 85 5.92 10.86 -22.02
N LEU A 86 5.78 12.18 -22.13
CA LEU A 86 6.01 12.91 -23.37
C LEU A 86 7.47 12.79 -23.82
N LEU A 87 8.41 12.95 -22.89
CA LEU A 87 9.83 12.72 -23.16
C LEU A 87 10.11 11.27 -23.52
N TRP A 88 9.47 10.31 -22.84
CA TRP A 88 9.65 8.89 -23.11
C TRP A 88 9.19 8.51 -24.53
N ASP A 89 8.01 8.94 -24.94
CA ASP A 89 7.42 8.63 -26.25
C ASP A 89 8.14 9.37 -27.40
N ASN A 90 8.78 10.51 -27.13
CA ASN A 90 9.48 11.31 -28.15
C ASN A 90 11.02 11.26 -28.04
N GLY A 91 11.58 10.48 -27.11
CA GLY A 91 13.02 10.30 -26.91
C GLY A 91 13.68 11.35 -26.01
N SER A 92 14.19 12.44 -26.58
CA SER A 92 14.92 13.50 -25.87
C SER A 92 14.22 14.85 -25.99
N ILE A 93 14.61 15.84 -25.16
CA ILE A 93 14.07 17.22 -25.27
C ILE A 93 14.30 17.79 -26.69
N GLY A 94 15.47 17.53 -27.28
CA GLY A 94 15.78 17.98 -28.64
C GLY A 94 14.91 17.28 -29.70
N THR A 95 14.71 15.97 -29.55
CA THR A 95 13.85 15.18 -30.46
C THR A 95 12.38 15.58 -30.32
N LEU A 96 11.92 15.88 -29.10
CA LEU A 96 10.59 16.40 -28.84
C LEU A 96 10.36 17.74 -29.56
N PHE A 97 11.29 18.69 -29.43
CA PHE A 97 11.22 19.97 -30.14
C PHE A 97 11.21 19.77 -31.65
N TYR A 98 12.07 18.89 -32.16
CA TYR A 98 12.11 18.55 -33.59
C TYR A 98 10.79 17.94 -34.09
N ASN A 99 10.20 17.00 -33.33
CA ASN A 99 8.92 16.38 -33.66
C ASN A 99 7.75 17.38 -33.60
N PHE A 100 7.79 18.30 -32.63
CA PHE A 100 6.83 19.40 -32.53
C PHE A 100 6.87 20.30 -33.77
N CYS A 101 8.05 20.74 -34.20
CA CYS A 101 8.21 21.55 -35.41
C CYS A 101 7.74 20.85 -36.69
N ARG A 102 7.74 19.51 -36.72
CA ARG A 102 7.26 18.70 -37.88
C ARG A 102 5.79 18.29 -37.78
N GLY A 103 5.09 18.64 -36.70
CA GLY A 103 3.72 18.17 -36.45
C GLY A 103 3.62 16.66 -36.21
N LYS A 104 4.72 15.99 -35.82
CA LYS A 104 4.81 14.54 -35.58
C LYS A 104 4.97 14.18 -34.10
N MET A 105 4.65 15.10 -33.20
CA MET A 105 4.78 14.89 -31.76
C MET A 105 3.78 13.82 -31.29
N GLU A 106 4.28 12.74 -30.68
CA GLU A 106 3.42 11.74 -30.04
C GLU A 106 2.91 12.30 -28.71
N ILE A 107 1.58 12.39 -28.56
CA ILE A 107 0.95 12.84 -27.30
C ILE A 107 0.67 11.60 -26.44
N PRO A 108 1.13 11.56 -25.18
CA PRO A 108 0.90 10.42 -24.30
C PRO A 108 -0.59 10.14 -24.08
N ASN A 109 -1.00 8.91 -24.35
CA ASN A 109 -2.37 8.44 -24.07
C ASN A 109 -2.40 7.65 -22.77
N LYS A 110 -3.10 8.14 -21.75
CA LYS A 110 -3.20 7.51 -20.42
C LYS A 110 -3.72 6.07 -20.42
N ASN A 111 -4.50 5.69 -21.43
CA ASN A 111 -5.08 4.35 -21.58
C ASN A 111 -4.24 3.42 -22.48
N SER A 112 -3.07 3.89 -22.93
CA SER A 112 -2.15 3.13 -23.76
C SER A 112 -1.28 2.19 -22.93
N THR A 113 -0.82 1.11 -23.56
CA THR A 113 0.21 0.21 -23.03
C THR A 113 1.56 0.90 -22.84
N LYS A 114 1.82 2.01 -23.57
CA LYS A 114 3.07 2.79 -23.46
C LYS A 114 3.10 3.69 -22.23
N TYR A 115 1.95 4.21 -21.80
CA TYR A 115 1.87 5.15 -20.69
C TYR A 115 2.31 4.51 -19.38
N ARG A 116 3.03 5.27 -18.55
CA ARG A 116 3.55 4.84 -17.25
C ARG A 116 3.00 5.73 -16.14
N SER A 117 2.62 5.11 -15.04
CA SER A 117 2.37 5.81 -13.77
C SER A 117 3.64 6.48 -13.24
N ALA A 118 3.53 7.35 -12.23
CA ALA A 118 4.70 7.89 -11.55
C ALA A 118 5.62 6.77 -11.02
N ILE A 119 5.04 5.68 -10.48
CA ILE A 119 5.79 4.52 -9.99
C ILE A 119 6.51 3.79 -11.14
N GLY A 120 5.84 3.58 -12.27
CA GLY A 120 6.45 2.96 -13.46
C GLY A 120 7.54 3.80 -14.10
N LEU A 121 7.54 5.12 -13.89
CA LEU A 121 8.60 6.04 -14.30
C LEU A 121 9.79 6.03 -13.33
N LEU A 122 9.55 5.81 -12.04
CA LEU A 122 10.63 5.62 -11.05
C LEU A 122 11.37 4.31 -11.30
N ASP A 123 10.65 3.21 -11.57
CA ASP A 123 11.24 1.92 -11.89
C ASP A 123 10.65 1.31 -13.17
N THR A 124 11.36 1.49 -14.28
CA THR A 124 10.96 1.10 -15.63
C THR A 124 11.04 -0.39 -15.94
N ARG A 125 11.52 -1.22 -14.99
CA ARG A 125 11.69 -2.65 -15.21
C ARG A 125 10.35 -3.37 -15.22
N ASP A 126 10.00 -3.96 -16.36
CA ASP A 126 8.79 -4.77 -16.47
C ASP A 126 9.11 -6.29 -16.38
N GLU A 127 10.34 -6.71 -16.70
CA GLU A 127 10.75 -8.13 -16.70
C GLU A 127 10.91 -8.72 -15.29
N LEU A 128 10.43 -9.95 -15.09
CA LEU A 128 10.79 -10.77 -13.93
C LEU A 128 12.29 -11.10 -13.93
N ALA A 129 12.87 -11.31 -12.76
CA ALA A 129 14.28 -11.66 -12.63
C ALA A 129 14.57 -13.01 -13.30
N LYS A 130 15.51 -13.05 -14.24
CA LYS A 130 15.80 -14.26 -15.03
C LYS A 130 16.45 -15.36 -14.19
N ASP A 131 17.12 -14.99 -13.12
CA ASP A 131 17.82 -15.84 -12.17
C ASP A 131 16.94 -16.37 -11.03
N ILE A 132 15.68 -15.88 -10.90
CA ILE A 132 14.73 -16.36 -9.89
C ILE A 132 13.61 -17.12 -10.61
N LYS A 133 13.58 -18.45 -10.45
CA LYS A 133 12.66 -19.35 -11.13
C LYS A 133 11.56 -19.87 -10.20
N PRO A 134 10.41 -20.33 -10.74
CA PRO A 134 9.43 -21.08 -9.95
C PRO A 134 10.11 -22.21 -9.17
N GLY A 135 9.82 -22.31 -7.88
CA GLY A 135 10.47 -23.24 -6.96
C GLY A 135 11.61 -22.64 -6.13
N ASP A 136 12.18 -21.51 -6.54
CA ASP A 136 13.13 -20.77 -5.70
C ASP A 136 12.44 -20.18 -4.47
N SER A 137 13.11 -20.22 -3.32
CA SER A 137 12.62 -19.61 -2.06
C SER A 137 12.25 -18.12 -2.17
N LYS A 138 12.83 -17.41 -3.14
CA LYS A 138 12.55 -15.99 -3.43
C LYS A 138 11.45 -15.76 -4.44
N TYR A 139 11.00 -16.79 -5.16
CA TYR A 139 10.15 -16.63 -6.33
C TYR A 139 8.87 -15.88 -6.01
N PHE A 140 8.15 -16.29 -4.97
CA PHE A 140 6.92 -15.62 -4.57
C PHE A 140 7.16 -14.18 -4.13
N ALA A 141 8.21 -13.90 -3.33
CA ALA A 141 8.53 -12.52 -2.96
C ALA A 141 8.87 -11.64 -4.18
N ALA A 142 9.64 -12.17 -5.14
CA ALA A 142 10.04 -11.46 -6.35
C ALA A 142 8.85 -11.21 -7.30
N LEU A 143 7.99 -12.22 -7.50
CA LEU A 143 6.76 -12.07 -8.27
C LEU A 143 5.80 -11.08 -7.61
N SER A 144 5.63 -11.19 -6.29
CA SER A 144 4.73 -10.34 -5.51
C SER A 144 5.09 -8.87 -5.56
N ILE A 145 6.38 -8.49 -5.45
CA ILE A 145 6.76 -7.08 -5.58
C ILE A 145 6.57 -6.56 -7.00
N MET A 146 6.84 -7.37 -8.02
CA MET A 146 6.63 -6.97 -9.41
C MET A 146 5.14 -6.77 -9.69
N ALA A 147 4.27 -7.64 -9.18
CA ALA A 147 2.82 -7.50 -9.27
C ALA A 147 2.30 -6.29 -8.46
N ALA A 148 2.78 -6.09 -7.24
CA ALA A 148 2.44 -4.92 -6.43
C ALA A 148 2.86 -3.62 -7.12
N LYS A 149 4.04 -3.57 -7.75
CA LYS A 149 4.48 -2.41 -8.55
C LYS A 149 3.61 -2.21 -9.79
N LEU A 150 3.29 -3.29 -10.51
CA LEU A 150 2.49 -3.23 -11.73
C LEU A 150 1.05 -2.75 -11.47
N SER A 151 0.53 -2.96 -10.26
CA SER A 151 -0.83 -2.53 -9.88
C SER A 151 -1.07 -1.01 -9.94
N TYR A 152 0.00 -0.20 -10.01
CA TYR A 152 -0.08 1.26 -10.20
C TYR A 152 -0.36 1.67 -11.65
N GLU A 153 -0.19 0.76 -12.60
CA GLU A 153 -0.33 1.03 -14.02
C GLU A 153 -1.79 0.93 -14.49
N ASN A 154 -2.07 1.49 -15.68
CA ASN A 154 -3.39 1.34 -16.28
C ASN A 154 -3.64 -0.12 -16.74
N GLU A 155 -4.91 -0.49 -16.90
CA GLU A 155 -5.32 -1.85 -17.29
C GLU A 155 -4.63 -2.36 -18.56
N ALA A 156 -4.51 -1.52 -19.61
CA ALA A 156 -3.92 -1.93 -20.88
C ALA A 156 -2.45 -2.35 -20.69
N ARG A 157 -1.68 -1.58 -19.93
CA ARG A 157 -0.29 -1.90 -19.60
C ARG A 157 -0.19 -3.13 -18.70
N ILE A 158 -1.03 -3.25 -17.68
CA ILE A 158 -1.06 -4.44 -16.80
C ILE A 158 -1.27 -5.69 -17.65
N ARG A 159 -2.34 -5.70 -18.47
CA ARG A 159 -2.67 -6.82 -19.36
C ARG A 159 -1.52 -7.15 -20.32
N SER A 160 -0.93 -6.13 -20.95
CA SER A 160 0.20 -6.30 -21.88
C SER A 160 1.44 -6.87 -21.18
N THR A 161 1.72 -6.45 -19.95
CA THR A 161 2.90 -6.90 -19.19
C THR A 161 2.72 -8.34 -18.72
N VAL A 162 1.57 -8.66 -18.14
CA VAL A 162 1.25 -10.01 -17.65
C VAL A 162 1.31 -11.03 -18.80
N ARG A 163 0.63 -10.76 -19.92
CA ARG A 163 0.60 -11.68 -21.06
C ARG A 163 1.89 -11.66 -21.87
N GLY A 164 2.42 -10.47 -22.18
CA GLY A 164 3.55 -10.32 -23.12
C GLY A 164 4.93 -10.47 -22.46
N CYS A 165 5.12 -9.96 -21.25
CA CYS A 165 6.41 -9.98 -20.58
C CYS A 165 6.55 -11.17 -19.61
N TRP A 166 5.48 -11.52 -18.90
CA TRP A 166 5.53 -12.58 -17.88
C TRP A 166 5.05 -13.93 -18.40
N ASN A 167 4.41 -13.95 -19.58
CA ASN A 167 3.79 -15.14 -20.17
C ASN A 167 2.81 -15.82 -19.18
N MET A 168 2.03 -14.97 -18.49
CA MET A 168 1.01 -15.33 -17.50
C MET A 168 -0.36 -14.91 -18.03
N GLU A 169 -1.44 -15.39 -17.42
CA GLU A 169 -2.79 -15.01 -17.82
C GLU A 169 -3.34 -13.87 -16.97
N PHE A 170 -3.89 -12.86 -17.66
CA PHE A 170 -4.56 -11.73 -17.03
C PHE A 170 -6.04 -12.05 -16.84
N LEU A 171 -6.50 -12.09 -15.58
CA LEU A 171 -7.86 -12.52 -15.22
C LEU A 171 -8.83 -11.34 -15.02
N GLY A 172 -8.32 -10.16 -14.66
CA GLY A 172 -9.15 -8.96 -14.54
C GLY A 172 -8.47 -7.79 -13.84
N TYR A 173 -8.96 -6.60 -14.13
CA TYR A 173 -8.63 -5.34 -13.43
C TYR A 173 -9.91 -4.79 -12.81
N TYR A 174 -9.79 -4.33 -11.57
CA TYR A 174 -10.92 -3.92 -10.75
C TYR A 174 -10.65 -2.51 -10.24
N ASN A 175 -11.58 -1.61 -10.55
CA ASN A 175 -11.63 -0.25 -9.99
C ASN A 175 -12.86 -0.18 -9.09
N CYS A 176 -12.64 -0.16 -7.78
CA CYS A 176 -13.65 -0.44 -6.78
C CYS A 176 -14.09 0.81 -6.03
N TRP A 177 -15.38 0.82 -5.69
CA TRP A 177 -16.05 1.94 -5.04
C TRP A 177 -15.76 1.99 -3.53
N ASN A 178 -15.60 3.20 -3.01
CA ASN A 178 -15.49 3.51 -1.59
C ASN A 178 -16.66 4.41 -1.19
N ASP A 179 -17.60 3.85 -0.41
CA ASP A 179 -18.80 4.56 0.05
C ASP A 179 -18.46 5.80 0.86
N TYR A 180 -17.31 5.82 1.56
CA TYR A 180 -16.95 6.91 2.44
C TYR A 180 -16.49 8.15 1.68
N GLU A 181 -15.84 7.93 0.54
CA GLU A 181 -15.31 8.99 -0.34
C GLU A 181 -16.22 9.31 -1.53
N ASN A 182 -17.26 8.51 -1.77
CA ASN A 182 -18.12 8.60 -2.95
C ASN A 182 -17.33 8.57 -4.27
N ASN A 183 -16.31 7.73 -4.34
CA ASN A 183 -15.42 7.65 -5.49
C ASN A 183 -14.81 6.24 -5.64
N PHE A 184 -14.22 5.96 -6.80
CA PHE A 184 -13.47 4.74 -7.07
C PHE A 184 -12.01 4.90 -6.68
N THR A 185 -11.66 4.44 -5.48
CA THR A 185 -10.36 4.73 -4.86
C THR A 185 -9.48 3.49 -4.70
N THR A 186 -10.05 2.29 -4.84
CA THR A 186 -9.32 1.04 -4.61
C THR A 186 -9.17 0.27 -5.91
N GLN A 187 -7.94 0.00 -6.30
CA GLN A 187 -7.62 -0.74 -7.52
C GLN A 187 -6.92 -2.04 -7.18
N ALA A 188 -7.27 -3.08 -7.91
CA ALA A 188 -6.58 -4.36 -7.86
C ALA A 188 -6.61 -5.02 -9.22
N PHE A 189 -5.69 -5.95 -9.45
CA PHE A 189 -5.78 -6.86 -10.58
C PHE A 189 -5.50 -8.29 -10.13
N ILE A 190 -5.99 -9.24 -10.95
CA ILE A 190 -5.83 -10.66 -10.72
C ILE A 190 -5.16 -11.27 -11.96
N MET A 191 -4.18 -12.14 -11.71
CA MET A 191 -3.50 -12.92 -12.74
C MET A 191 -3.32 -14.37 -12.30
N SER A 192 -3.08 -15.26 -13.24
CA SER A 192 -2.68 -16.64 -12.98
C SER A 192 -1.41 -17.00 -13.74
N ASP A 193 -0.68 -18.01 -13.25
CA ASP A 193 0.51 -18.51 -13.92
C ASP A 193 0.22 -19.06 -15.33
N LYS A 194 -0.99 -19.61 -15.53
CA LYS A 194 -1.46 -20.21 -16.80
C LYS A 194 -2.93 -19.86 -17.06
N ALA A 195 -3.34 -19.94 -18.33
CA ALA A 195 -4.73 -19.70 -18.75
C ALA A 195 -5.68 -20.88 -18.44
N ALA A 196 -5.17 -22.10 -18.48
CA ALA A 196 -5.87 -23.32 -18.09
C ALA A 196 -5.01 -24.11 -17.10
N ASP A 197 -5.65 -24.86 -16.21
CA ASP A 197 -5.00 -25.65 -15.16
C ASP A 197 -4.01 -24.84 -14.33
N ALA A 198 -4.41 -23.62 -13.96
CA ALA A 198 -3.57 -22.72 -13.17
C ALA A 198 -3.15 -23.37 -11.84
N GLU A 199 -1.88 -23.19 -11.49
CA GLU A 199 -1.31 -23.65 -10.22
C GLU A 199 -1.18 -22.48 -9.23
N LEU A 200 -1.16 -21.25 -9.72
CA LEU A 200 -1.05 -20.04 -8.91
C LEU A 200 -1.97 -18.95 -9.46
N VAL A 201 -2.72 -18.31 -8.55
CA VAL A 201 -3.50 -17.10 -8.78
C VAL A 201 -2.95 -16.02 -7.86
N VAL A 202 -2.67 -14.84 -8.42
CA VAL A 202 -2.11 -13.69 -7.69
C VAL A 202 -3.11 -12.55 -7.71
N VAL A 203 -3.41 -11.99 -6.54
CA VAL A 203 -4.15 -10.73 -6.38
C VAL A 203 -3.17 -9.65 -5.96
N ALA A 204 -3.11 -8.56 -6.71
CA ALA A 204 -2.27 -7.42 -6.40
C ALA A 204 -3.11 -6.16 -6.17
N PHE A 205 -3.04 -5.61 -4.96
CA PHE A 205 -3.68 -4.35 -4.60
C PHE A 205 -2.75 -3.17 -4.85
N ARG A 206 -3.30 -2.12 -5.46
CA ARG A 206 -2.64 -0.84 -5.63
C ARG A 206 -2.54 -0.09 -4.31
N GLY A 207 -1.44 0.63 -4.11
CA GLY A 207 -1.31 1.58 -3.01
C GLY A 207 -1.48 3.02 -3.45
N THR A 208 -1.04 3.93 -2.59
CA THR A 208 -1.14 5.39 -2.73
C THR A 208 -0.36 5.91 -3.93
N GLU A 209 -0.98 6.71 -4.80
CA GLU A 209 -0.23 7.46 -5.81
C GLU A 209 0.61 8.55 -5.13
N PRO A 210 1.92 8.73 -5.46
CA PRO A 210 2.80 9.66 -4.75
C PRO A 210 2.29 11.10 -4.65
N PHE A 211 1.46 11.52 -5.60
CA PHE A 211 0.92 12.88 -5.70
C PHE A 211 -0.57 12.96 -5.32
N ASN A 212 -1.14 11.92 -4.73
CA ASN A 212 -2.52 11.91 -4.26
C ASN A 212 -2.58 12.19 -2.75
N ALA A 213 -2.88 13.44 -2.39
CA ALA A 213 -2.97 13.87 -1.00
C ALA A 213 -4.05 13.12 -0.20
N VAL A 214 -5.14 12.67 -0.83
CA VAL A 214 -6.22 11.92 -0.15
C VAL A 214 -5.71 10.56 0.28
N ASP A 215 -5.04 9.83 -0.61
CA ASP A 215 -4.43 8.54 -0.30
C ASP A 215 -3.41 8.66 0.85
N TRP A 216 -2.58 9.72 0.85
CA TRP A 216 -1.65 9.99 1.94
C TRP A 216 -2.34 10.36 3.26
N CYS A 217 -3.51 11.01 3.21
CA CYS A 217 -4.30 11.26 4.41
C CYS A 217 -4.80 9.94 5.02
N THR A 218 -5.17 8.96 4.20
CA THR A 218 -5.53 7.61 4.67
C THR A 218 -4.37 6.92 5.39
N ASP A 219 -3.14 7.08 4.91
CA ASP A 219 -1.95 6.52 5.58
C ASP A 219 -1.59 7.25 6.90
N LEU A 220 -2.05 8.49 7.06
CA LEU A 220 -1.88 9.32 8.25
C LEU A 220 -3.09 9.30 9.18
N ASP A 221 -4.18 8.65 8.78
CA ASP A 221 -5.37 8.51 9.58
C ASP A 221 -5.07 7.61 10.79
N PHE A 222 -5.66 7.94 11.93
CA PHE A 222 -5.59 7.12 13.15
C PHE A 222 -6.98 6.63 13.54
N SER A 223 -7.96 6.79 12.65
CA SER A 223 -9.30 6.26 12.83
C SER A 223 -9.25 4.73 12.91
N TRP A 224 -10.10 4.16 13.74
CA TRP A 224 -10.23 2.72 13.88
C TRP A 224 -11.66 2.30 14.19
N TYR A 225 -11.98 1.09 13.78
CA TYR A 225 -13.19 0.38 14.20
C TYR A 225 -12.79 -0.93 14.87
N GLU A 226 -13.55 -1.34 15.87
CA GLU A 226 -13.35 -2.61 16.56
C GLU A 226 -14.27 -3.68 15.97
N ILE A 227 -13.66 -4.75 15.46
CA ILE A 227 -14.38 -5.94 15.00
C ILE A 227 -14.40 -6.95 16.16
N PRO A 228 -15.57 -7.37 16.65
CA PRO A 228 -15.67 -8.32 17.76
C PRO A 228 -14.86 -9.59 17.51
N GLN A 229 -14.09 -10.04 18.51
CA GLN A 229 -13.24 -11.25 18.47
C GLN A 229 -12.06 -11.19 17.49
N VAL A 230 -11.93 -10.11 16.73
CA VAL A 230 -10.82 -9.87 15.80
C VAL A 230 -9.89 -8.80 16.37
N GLY A 231 -10.41 -7.67 16.84
CA GLY A 231 -9.64 -6.55 17.37
C GLY A 231 -9.88 -5.25 16.61
N ARG A 232 -9.11 -4.21 16.91
CA ARG A 232 -9.19 -2.90 16.26
C ARG A 232 -8.46 -2.90 14.94
N VAL A 233 -9.10 -2.34 13.92
CA VAL A 233 -8.60 -2.25 12.55
C VAL A 233 -8.65 -0.79 12.09
N HIS A 234 -7.64 -0.38 11.33
CA HIS A 234 -7.53 0.95 10.77
C HIS A 234 -8.73 1.27 9.85
N GLY A 235 -9.46 2.33 10.20
CA GLY A 235 -10.75 2.64 9.57
C GLY A 235 -10.62 3.00 8.10
N GLY A 236 -9.57 3.74 7.71
CA GLY A 236 -9.30 4.04 6.31
C GLY A 236 -9.10 2.79 5.45
N PHE A 237 -8.43 1.77 5.97
CA PHE A 237 -8.20 0.52 5.22
C PHE A 237 -9.47 -0.34 5.14
N MET A 238 -10.31 -0.33 6.18
CA MET A 238 -11.61 -1.00 6.13
C MET A 238 -12.52 -0.37 5.06
N LYS A 239 -12.61 0.97 5.05
CA LYS A 239 -13.37 1.74 4.06
C LYS A 239 -12.88 1.47 2.64
N ALA A 240 -11.56 1.53 2.42
CA ALA A 240 -10.95 1.26 1.13
C ALA A 240 -11.17 -0.18 0.65
N LEU A 241 -11.13 -1.18 1.54
CA LEU A 241 -11.37 -2.57 1.17
C LEU A 241 -12.86 -2.85 0.90
N GLY A 242 -13.77 -2.03 1.41
CA GLY A 242 -15.20 -2.11 1.05
C GLY A 242 -16.16 -2.23 2.23
N LEU A 243 -15.81 -1.72 3.41
CA LEU A 243 -16.80 -1.46 4.46
C LEU A 243 -17.87 -0.48 3.94
N GLN A 244 -19.15 -0.77 4.16
CA GLN A 244 -20.25 0.10 3.74
C GLN A 244 -20.59 1.14 4.80
N LYS A 245 -21.15 2.30 4.38
CA LYS A 245 -21.65 3.33 5.31
C LYS A 245 -22.90 2.93 6.08
N ASN A 246 -23.80 2.19 5.43
CA ASN A 246 -25.16 1.94 5.92
C ASN A 246 -25.42 0.47 6.27
N SER A 247 -24.39 -0.34 6.52
CA SER A 247 -24.63 -1.71 6.99
C SER A 247 -25.12 -1.69 8.43
N SER A 248 -26.35 -2.17 8.64
CA SER A 248 -26.97 -2.33 9.96
C SER A 248 -26.29 -3.42 10.81
N THR A 249 -25.41 -4.23 10.20
CA THR A 249 -24.75 -5.42 10.78
C THR A 249 -23.22 -5.32 10.74
N GLY A 250 -22.65 -4.11 10.78
CA GLY A 250 -21.19 -3.94 10.82
C GLY A 250 -20.53 -4.19 9.47
N TRP A 251 -19.62 -5.17 9.36
CA TRP A 251 -19.08 -5.62 8.06
C TRP A 251 -19.79 -6.91 7.66
N PRO A 252 -20.77 -6.85 6.75
CA PRO A 252 -21.60 -7.99 6.43
C PRO A 252 -20.85 -8.98 5.53
N LYS A 253 -21.13 -10.27 5.69
CA LYS A 253 -20.55 -11.31 4.84
C LYS A 253 -20.93 -11.15 3.38
N ASP A 254 -22.18 -10.79 3.10
CA ASP A 254 -22.70 -10.62 1.75
C ASP A 254 -23.35 -9.25 1.62
N LEU A 255 -23.30 -8.67 0.42
CA LEU A 255 -23.93 -7.38 0.14
C LEU A 255 -25.45 -7.54 0.08
N ASP A 256 -26.17 -6.52 0.52
CA ASP A 256 -27.60 -6.44 0.29
C ASP A 256 -27.90 -6.36 -1.22
N ASN A 257 -28.96 -7.04 -1.67
CA ASN A 257 -29.35 -7.13 -3.08
C ASN A 257 -29.54 -5.78 -3.79
N ASN A 258 -29.73 -4.69 -3.04
CA ASN A 258 -29.92 -3.35 -3.58
C ASN A 258 -28.61 -2.61 -3.86
N GLN A 259 -27.46 -3.13 -3.42
CA GLN A 259 -26.18 -2.45 -3.56
C GLN A 259 -25.44 -2.96 -4.81
N THR A 260 -25.29 -2.08 -5.80
CA THR A 260 -24.70 -2.40 -7.11
C THR A 260 -23.25 -1.96 -7.25
N ALA A 261 -22.71 -1.23 -6.28
CA ALA A 261 -21.35 -0.72 -6.34
C ALA A 261 -20.30 -1.85 -6.18
N PRO A 262 -19.22 -1.86 -6.97
CA PRO A 262 -18.19 -2.90 -6.91
C PRO A 262 -17.21 -2.62 -5.76
N PHE A 263 -17.51 -3.14 -4.57
CA PHE A 263 -16.60 -3.05 -3.41
C PHE A 263 -15.46 -4.07 -3.52
N ALA A 264 -14.24 -3.64 -3.17
CA ALA A 264 -13.04 -4.44 -3.44
C ALA A 264 -13.07 -5.84 -2.81
N TYR A 265 -13.44 -5.97 -1.54
CA TYR A 265 -13.55 -7.25 -0.83
C TYR A 265 -14.48 -8.21 -1.57
N TYR A 266 -15.71 -7.79 -1.86
CA TYR A 266 -16.73 -8.65 -2.43
C TYR A 266 -16.42 -8.99 -3.88
N THR A 267 -16.05 -7.99 -4.71
CA THR A 267 -15.72 -8.20 -6.11
C THR A 267 -14.54 -9.17 -6.28
N ILE A 268 -13.47 -8.99 -5.51
CA ILE A 268 -12.30 -9.87 -5.58
C ILE A 268 -12.62 -11.26 -5.00
N ARG A 269 -13.35 -11.34 -3.89
CA ARG A 269 -13.75 -12.62 -3.29
C ARG A 269 -14.58 -13.46 -4.24
N GLU A 270 -15.60 -12.88 -4.88
CA GLU A 270 -16.44 -13.62 -5.82
C GLU A 270 -15.64 -14.03 -7.06
N LYS A 271 -14.75 -13.17 -7.57
CA LYS A 271 -13.87 -13.58 -8.67
C LYS A 271 -12.96 -14.74 -8.30
N LEU A 272 -12.39 -14.73 -7.09
CA LEU A 272 -11.55 -15.83 -6.62
C LEU A 272 -12.33 -17.12 -6.44
N LYS A 273 -13.59 -17.06 -5.99
CA LYS A 273 -14.47 -18.24 -5.92
C LYS A 273 -14.66 -18.86 -7.30
N GLU A 274 -14.91 -18.07 -8.33
CA GLU A 274 -15.01 -18.53 -9.73
C GLU A 274 -13.70 -19.19 -10.18
N VAL A 275 -12.58 -18.45 -10.12
CA VAL A 275 -11.29 -18.89 -10.67
C VAL A 275 -10.77 -20.14 -9.96
N LEU A 276 -10.89 -20.22 -8.64
CA LEU A 276 -10.42 -21.37 -7.85
C LEU A 276 -11.39 -22.57 -7.91
N HIS A 277 -12.64 -22.35 -8.32
CA HIS A 277 -13.55 -23.43 -8.66
C HIS A 277 -13.13 -24.09 -9.97
N GLU A 278 -12.83 -23.31 -11.01
CA GLU A 278 -12.35 -23.79 -12.31
C GLU A 278 -10.95 -24.40 -12.21
N ASN A 279 -10.09 -23.85 -11.35
CA ASN A 279 -8.70 -24.29 -11.16
C ASN A 279 -8.53 -24.94 -9.79
N ALA A 280 -9.09 -26.15 -9.64
CA ALA A 280 -9.16 -26.87 -8.38
C ALA A 280 -7.80 -27.20 -7.73
N LYS A 281 -6.64 -26.94 -8.37
CA LYS A 281 -5.29 -27.05 -7.78
C LYS A 281 -4.56 -25.71 -7.55
N ALA A 282 -5.06 -24.61 -8.11
CA ALA A 282 -4.51 -23.27 -7.94
C ALA A 282 -4.38 -22.82 -6.48
N LYS A 283 -3.21 -22.32 -6.12
CA LYS A 283 -2.97 -21.63 -4.87
C LYS A 283 -3.18 -20.13 -5.03
N LEU A 284 -3.53 -19.44 -3.94
CA LEU A 284 -3.78 -18.01 -3.90
C LEU A 284 -2.60 -17.27 -3.27
N LEU A 285 -2.08 -16.27 -3.96
CA LEU A 285 -1.07 -15.34 -3.47
C LEU A 285 -1.69 -13.94 -3.42
N VAL A 286 -1.54 -13.23 -2.31
CA VAL A 286 -2.03 -11.86 -2.17
C VAL A 286 -0.84 -10.92 -1.94
N THR A 287 -0.81 -9.79 -2.63
CA THR A 287 0.31 -8.85 -2.56
C THR A 287 -0.13 -7.40 -2.67
N GLY A 288 0.71 -6.51 -2.18
CA GLY A 288 0.54 -5.07 -2.34
C GLY A 288 1.70 -4.29 -1.75
N HIS A 289 1.80 -3.03 -2.18
CA HIS A 289 2.80 -2.06 -1.73
C HIS A 289 2.09 -0.88 -1.05
N SER A 290 2.67 -0.33 0.02
CA SER A 290 2.11 0.83 0.74
C SER A 290 0.70 0.51 1.29
N LEU A 291 -0.29 1.40 1.11
CA LEU A 291 -1.72 1.14 1.32
C LEU A 291 -2.17 -0.21 0.72
N GLY A 292 -1.72 -0.56 -0.49
CA GLY A 292 -2.05 -1.83 -1.11
C GLY A 292 -1.53 -3.03 -0.31
N GLY A 293 -0.41 -2.86 0.39
CA GLY A 293 0.09 -3.86 1.34
C GLY A 293 -0.84 -4.04 2.52
N ALA A 294 -1.45 -2.96 3.03
CA ALA A 294 -2.43 -3.04 4.11
C ALA A 294 -3.69 -3.81 3.65
N LEU A 295 -4.19 -3.50 2.45
CA LEU A 295 -5.32 -4.21 1.84
C LEU A 295 -4.99 -5.69 1.58
N ALA A 296 -3.76 -6.00 1.18
CA ALA A 296 -3.33 -7.36 0.88
C ALA A 296 -3.36 -8.30 2.09
N ILE A 297 -3.06 -7.82 3.30
CA ILE A 297 -3.19 -8.61 4.54
C ILE A 297 -4.58 -8.49 5.16
N LEU A 298 -5.25 -7.34 5.02
CA LEU A 298 -6.62 -7.17 5.52
C LEU A 298 -7.61 -8.08 4.77
N PHE A 299 -7.43 -8.28 3.46
CA PHE A 299 -8.28 -9.14 2.64
C PHE A 299 -8.44 -10.56 3.21
N PRO A 300 -7.37 -11.35 3.43
CA PRO A 300 -7.50 -12.68 4.04
C PRO A 300 -7.94 -12.64 5.51
N ILE A 301 -7.70 -11.55 6.25
CA ILE A 301 -8.28 -11.39 7.61
C ILE A 301 -9.80 -11.33 7.53
N ILE A 302 -10.36 -10.54 6.61
CA ILE A 302 -11.80 -10.44 6.44
C ILE A 302 -12.39 -11.74 5.85
N LEU A 303 -11.66 -12.46 4.99
CA LEU A 303 -12.05 -13.82 4.58
C LEU A 303 -12.19 -14.74 5.81
N ALA A 304 -11.24 -14.68 6.76
CA ALA A 304 -11.29 -15.47 8.00
C ALA A 304 -12.45 -15.06 8.90
N TYR A 305 -12.66 -13.75 9.08
CA TYR A 305 -13.80 -13.20 9.81
C TYR A 305 -15.14 -13.69 9.22
N HIS A 306 -15.27 -13.69 7.89
CA HIS A 306 -16.45 -14.18 7.17
C HIS A 306 -16.49 -15.70 6.96
N LYS A 307 -15.54 -16.46 7.52
CA LYS A 307 -15.44 -17.92 7.45
C LYS A 307 -15.41 -18.45 6.01
N GLU A 308 -14.65 -17.79 5.13
CA GLU A 308 -14.40 -18.23 3.75
C GLU A 308 -13.30 -19.31 3.70
N GLU A 309 -13.53 -20.41 4.42
CA GLU A 309 -12.53 -21.48 4.65
C GLU A 309 -11.97 -22.08 3.36
N ARG A 310 -12.82 -22.21 2.32
CA ARG A 310 -12.40 -22.73 1.01
C ARG A 310 -11.32 -21.85 0.41
N LEU A 311 -11.47 -20.53 0.42
CA LEU A 311 -10.46 -19.60 -0.11
C LEU A 311 -9.19 -19.62 0.74
N LEU A 312 -9.34 -19.58 2.07
CA LEU A 312 -8.22 -19.60 3.02
C LEU A 312 -7.38 -20.87 2.91
N SER A 313 -8.01 -22.03 2.69
CA SER A 313 -7.29 -23.29 2.48
C SER A 313 -6.33 -23.26 1.27
N ARG A 314 -6.58 -22.34 0.33
CA ARG A 314 -5.79 -22.16 -0.90
C ARG A 314 -4.73 -21.09 -0.80
N LEU A 315 -4.74 -20.26 0.25
CA LEU A 315 -3.80 -19.15 0.42
C LEU A 315 -2.35 -19.67 0.54
N GLU A 316 -1.51 -19.55 -0.49
CA GLU A 316 -0.08 -19.88 -0.37
C GLU A 316 0.68 -18.84 0.44
N GLY A 317 0.34 -17.57 0.29
CA GLY A 317 1.00 -16.51 1.02
C GLY A 317 0.45 -15.12 0.80
N VAL A 318 0.84 -14.22 1.70
CA VAL A 318 0.58 -12.80 1.69
C VAL A 318 1.94 -12.11 1.77
N TYR A 319 2.30 -11.38 0.73
CA TYR A 319 3.58 -10.67 0.64
C TYR A 319 3.32 -9.18 0.57
N THR A 320 3.79 -8.44 1.57
CA THR A 320 3.55 -6.99 1.64
C THR A 320 4.86 -6.23 1.68
N PHE A 321 4.85 -5.03 1.10
CA PHE A 321 6.04 -4.20 0.93
C PHE A 321 5.73 -2.78 1.37
N GLY A 322 6.51 -2.23 2.31
CA GLY A 322 6.25 -0.89 2.83
C GLY A 322 4.89 -0.75 3.50
N GLN A 323 4.37 -1.85 4.07
CA GLN A 323 3.03 -1.90 4.66
C GLN A 323 2.96 -1.06 5.95
N PRO A 324 1.98 -0.17 6.12
CA PRO A 324 1.71 0.48 7.40
C PRO A 324 1.16 -0.51 8.44
N ARG A 325 1.06 -0.08 9.71
CA ARG A 325 0.36 -0.83 10.75
C ARG A 325 -1.14 -0.79 10.49
N ILE A 326 -1.81 -1.93 10.56
CA ILE A 326 -3.22 -2.03 10.12
C ILE A 326 -4.23 -2.22 11.26
N GLY A 327 -3.76 -2.49 12.47
CA GLY A 327 -4.62 -2.66 13.62
C GLY A 327 -3.82 -3.09 14.85
N ASP A 328 -4.52 -3.60 15.85
CA ASP A 328 -3.96 -3.83 17.16
C ASP A 328 -3.35 -5.23 17.40
N ARG A 329 -2.97 -5.50 18.65
CA ARG A 329 -2.43 -6.81 19.05
C ARG A 329 -3.44 -7.93 18.93
N GLU A 330 -4.73 -7.64 19.14
CA GLU A 330 -5.79 -8.64 19.01
C GLU A 330 -5.94 -9.03 17.54
N LEU A 331 -5.93 -8.05 16.63
CA LEU A 331 -5.91 -8.27 15.19
C LEU A 331 -4.70 -9.11 14.78
N GLY A 332 -3.52 -8.77 15.34
CA GLY A 332 -2.29 -9.53 15.09
C GLY A 332 -2.40 -10.99 15.54
N ALA A 333 -2.95 -11.23 16.72
CA ALA A 333 -3.17 -12.57 17.24
C ALA A 333 -4.22 -13.34 16.42
N PHE A 334 -5.27 -12.66 15.95
CA PHE A 334 -6.27 -13.23 15.05
C PHE A 334 -5.65 -13.63 13.70
N ALA A 335 -4.84 -12.76 13.10
CA ALA A 335 -4.15 -13.03 11.84
C ALA A 335 -3.13 -14.18 12.00
N GLU A 336 -2.36 -14.22 13.08
CA GLU A 336 -1.43 -15.31 13.36
C GLU A 336 -2.17 -16.66 13.41
N ARG A 337 -3.27 -16.74 14.16
CA ARG A 337 -4.06 -17.99 14.29
C ARG A 337 -4.68 -18.47 12.98
N ASN A 338 -5.21 -17.56 12.16
CA ASN A 338 -6.03 -17.91 11.00
C ASN A 338 -5.27 -17.89 9.66
N ILE A 339 -4.12 -17.22 9.60
CA ILE A 339 -3.39 -16.98 8.34
C ILE A 339 -1.96 -17.54 8.43
N ASP A 340 -1.24 -17.25 9.52
CA ASP A 340 0.21 -17.53 9.60
C ASP A 340 0.56 -18.84 10.32
N ALA A 341 -0.39 -19.45 11.02
CA ALA A 341 -0.26 -20.74 11.68
C ALA A 341 -1.06 -21.84 10.96
N PRO A 342 -0.59 -23.11 10.98
CA PRO A 342 0.68 -23.58 11.52
C PRO A 342 1.88 -23.38 10.56
N LYS A 343 1.61 -23.08 9.28
CA LYS A 343 2.63 -22.78 8.26
C LYS A 343 2.65 -21.27 8.03
N ARG A 344 3.84 -20.66 8.14
CA ARG A 344 4.05 -19.24 7.83
C ARG A 344 3.63 -18.93 6.39
N ARG A 345 2.71 -17.99 6.24
CA ARG A 345 2.16 -17.53 4.96
C ARG A 345 2.26 -16.01 4.83
N TYR A 346 2.48 -15.28 5.91
CA TYR A 346 2.56 -13.82 5.90
C TYR A 346 4.02 -13.33 5.99
N PHE A 347 4.42 -12.53 5.00
CA PHE A 347 5.77 -11.98 4.87
C PHE A 347 5.72 -10.47 4.66
N ARG A 348 6.10 -9.72 5.70
CA ARG A 348 6.13 -8.25 5.67
C ARG A 348 7.54 -7.75 5.38
N SER A 349 7.76 -7.16 4.21
CA SER A 349 9.06 -6.63 3.80
C SER A 349 9.16 -5.13 4.10
N VAL A 350 10.27 -4.71 4.72
CA VAL A 350 10.54 -3.31 5.05
C VAL A 350 11.94 -2.93 4.56
N TYR A 351 12.05 -1.84 3.81
CA TYR A 351 13.33 -1.33 3.33
C TYR A 351 13.80 -0.12 4.13
N SER A 352 15.01 -0.22 4.70
CA SER A 352 15.84 0.87 5.20
C SER A 352 15.05 1.85 6.08
N ASN A 353 15.03 3.11 5.69
CA ASN A 353 14.31 4.20 6.33
C ASN A 353 12.95 4.47 5.65
N ASP A 354 12.28 3.50 5.06
CA ASP A 354 10.90 3.68 4.59
C ASP A 354 10.00 4.21 5.71
N MET A 355 9.42 5.40 5.53
CA MET A 355 8.59 6.00 6.57
C MET A 355 7.24 5.30 6.79
N VAL A 356 6.67 4.63 5.78
CA VAL A 356 5.28 4.14 5.83
C VAL A 356 5.09 3.00 6.83
N PRO A 357 5.97 1.98 6.93
CA PRO A 357 5.89 0.98 8.00
C PRO A 357 5.96 1.54 9.41
N ARG A 358 6.44 2.78 9.60
CA ARG A 358 6.47 3.43 10.92
C ARG A 358 5.16 4.13 11.27
N LEU A 359 4.16 4.10 10.39
CA LEU A 359 2.85 4.71 10.57
C LEU A 359 1.75 3.63 10.60
N PRO A 360 0.64 3.85 11.33
CA PRO A 360 0.51 4.71 12.52
C PRO A 360 1.60 4.45 13.57
N TYR A 361 1.97 5.45 14.38
CA TYR A 361 3.05 5.32 15.38
C TYR A 361 2.79 4.20 16.41
N ASP A 362 3.82 3.41 16.71
CA ASP A 362 3.83 2.36 17.73
C ASP A 362 4.03 2.96 19.13
N ASP A 363 2.97 3.40 19.79
CA ASP A 363 3.00 3.70 21.23
C ASP A 363 2.44 2.53 22.04
N THR A 364 2.77 2.41 23.32
CA THR A 364 2.25 1.38 24.24
C THR A 364 0.72 1.33 24.31
N THR A 365 0.06 2.33 23.74
CA THR A 365 -1.30 2.75 24.05
C THR A 365 -2.05 3.30 22.83
N LEU A 366 -1.39 3.60 21.70
CA LEU A 366 -2.04 3.91 20.39
C LEU A 366 -2.51 2.65 19.62
N LEU A 367 -2.32 1.47 20.23
CA LEU A 367 -2.84 0.16 19.86
C LEU A 367 -2.37 -0.41 18.52
N PHE A 368 -2.06 0.39 17.49
CA PHE A 368 -1.56 -0.12 16.22
C PHE A 368 -0.20 -0.80 16.37
N LYS A 369 -0.15 -2.11 16.06
CA LYS A 369 1.08 -2.91 16.10
C LYS A 369 1.28 -3.62 14.77
N HIS A 370 2.55 -3.80 14.42
CA HIS A 370 2.87 -4.83 13.45
C HIS A 370 2.71 -6.21 14.08
N PHE A 371 2.37 -7.18 13.24
CA PHE A 371 2.37 -8.60 13.57
C PHE A 371 3.06 -9.39 12.46
N GLY A 372 3.28 -10.68 12.69
CA GLY A 372 4.11 -11.51 11.82
C GLY A 372 5.59 -11.11 11.86
N LYS A 373 6.42 -11.85 11.13
CA LYS A 373 7.86 -11.54 11.05
C LYS A 373 8.14 -10.48 9.98
N CYS A 374 9.02 -9.54 10.30
CA CYS A 374 9.55 -8.54 9.40
C CYS A 374 10.76 -9.09 8.64
N VAL A 375 10.74 -8.99 7.32
CA VAL A 375 11.92 -9.16 6.46
C VAL A 375 12.50 -7.77 6.18
N TYR A 376 13.42 -7.34 7.04
CA TYR A 376 14.02 -6.01 6.99
C TYR A 376 15.25 -6.01 6.07
N TYR A 377 15.37 -5.04 5.17
CA TYR A 377 16.54 -4.81 4.33
C TYR A 377 17.19 -3.47 4.67
N ASN A 378 18.51 -3.41 4.80
CA ASN A 378 19.21 -2.13 5.01
C ASN A 378 19.51 -1.38 3.69
N SER A 379 20.15 -0.21 3.77
CA SER A 379 20.56 0.60 2.61
C SER A 379 21.64 -0.04 1.71
N LEU A 380 22.09 -1.25 2.02
CA LEU A 380 22.95 -2.09 1.18
C LEU A 380 22.21 -3.33 0.65
N TYR A 381 20.88 -3.38 0.81
CA TYR A 381 20.01 -4.50 0.48
C TYR A 381 20.32 -5.80 1.24
N LYS A 382 21.05 -5.73 2.36
CA LYS A 382 21.24 -6.91 3.23
C LYS A 382 19.99 -7.11 4.07
N GLY A 383 19.34 -8.26 3.88
CA GLY A 383 18.13 -8.62 4.61
C GLY A 383 18.42 -9.17 6.02
N LYS A 384 17.41 -9.16 6.90
CA LYS A 384 17.39 -9.85 8.20
C LYS A 384 15.93 -10.09 8.60
N VAL A 385 15.64 -11.27 9.15
CA VAL A 385 14.33 -11.54 9.75
C VAL A 385 14.33 -11.04 11.19
N MET A 386 13.33 -10.24 11.53
CA MET A 386 13.18 -9.61 12.85
C MET A 386 11.71 -9.59 13.27
N ASP A 387 11.43 -9.40 14.55
CA ASP A 387 10.04 -9.19 15.02
C ASP A 387 9.50 -7.84 14.53
N GLU A 388 10.35 -6.81 14.52
CA GLU A 388 9.98 -5.48 14.06
C GLU A 388 11.18 -4.74 13.45
N GLU A 389 10.89 -3.78 12.57
CA GLU A 389 11.89 -2.95 11.92
C GLU A 389 12.61 -2.01 12.90
N PRO A 390 13.88 -1.65 12.64
CA PRO A 390 14.60 -0.67 13.44
C PRO A 390 13.91 0.71 13.43
N ASN A 391 14.02 1.42 14.56
CA ASN A 391 13.49 2.77 14.73
C ASN A 391 11.98 2.88 14.42
N LYS A 392 11.18 2.25 15.27
CA LYS A 392 9.73 2.06 15.09
C LYS A 392 8.92 3.35 14.87
N ASN A 393 9.37 4.48 15.46
CA ASN A 393 8.59 5.73 15.51
C ASN A 393 9.33 6.98 15.04
N TYR A 394 10.56 6.86 14.56
CA TYR A 394 11.31 7.97 13.97
C TYR A 394 11.79 9.10 14.90
N PHE A 395 11.39 9.11 16.16
CA PHE A 395 11.60 10.25 17.09
C PHE A 395 12.94 10.30 17.82
N SER A 396 13.79 9.26 17.76
CA SER A 396 15.08 9.31 18.47
C SER A 396 16.05 10.25 17.75
N LEU A 397 16.49 11.33 18.42
CA LEU A 397 17.49 12.29 17.90
C LEU A 397 18.77 11.58 17.43
N TRP A 398 19.19 10.53 18.15
CA TRP A 398 20.33 9.67 17.78
C TRP A 398 20.14 8.92 16.47
N THR A 399 18.90 8.73 16.03
CA THR A 399 18.56 8.07 14.76
C THR A 399 18.30 9.05 13.61
N VAL A 400 18.20 10.36 13.88
CA VAL A 400 17.97 11.38 12.84
C VAL A 400 19.19 11.55 11.96
N VAL A 401 20.38 11.73 12.55
CA VAL A 401 21.62 11.91 11.77
C VAL A 401 21.92 10.70 10.87
N PRO A 402 21.88 9.44 11.35
CA PRO A 402 22.03 8.26 10.48
C PRO A 402 21.00 8.18 9.34
N LYS A 403 19.78 8.71 9.50
CA LYS A 403 18.80 8.74 8.41
C LYS A 403 19.22 9.67 7.28
N TYR A 404 19.64 10.88 7.61
CA TYR A 404 20.11 11.84 6.61
C TYR A 404 21.40 11.35 5.94
N LEU A 405 22.31 10.71 6.69
CA LEU A 405 23.48 10.04 6.10
C LEU A 405 23.07 8.92 5.14
N ASN A 406 22.08 8.09 5.50
CA ASN A 406 21.54 7.07 4.61
C ASN A 406 20.89 7.68 3.36
N ALA A 407 20.14 8.78 3.48
CA ALA A 407 19.53 9.45 2.34
C ALA A 407 20.60 10.03 1.38
N ALA A 408 21.63 10.66 1.93
CA ALA A 408 22.77 11.13 1.14
C ALA A 408 23.53 9.97 0.47
N TRP A 409 23.72 8.85 1.19
CA TRP A 409 24.32 7.63 0.64
C TRP A 409 23.48 7.03 -0.49
N GLU A 410 22.16 6.93 -0.32
CA GLU A 410 21.27 6.36 -1.34
C GLU A 410 21.21 7.24 -2.59
N LEU A 411 21.24 8.56 -2.43
CA LEU A 411 21.39 9.50 -3.55
C LEU A 411 22.75 9.35 -4.25
N ALA A 412 23.85 9.20 -3.51
CA ALA A 412 25.14 8.92 -4.13
C ALA A 412 25.10 7.59 -4.90
N ARG A 413 24.57 6.53 -4.26
CA ARG A 413 24.45 5.18 -4.81
C ARG A 413 23.66 5.13 -6.12
N SER A 414 22.61 5.94 -6.28
CA SER A 414 21.81 5.93 -7.51
C SER A 414 22.60 6.25 -8.78
N PHE A 415 23.71 6.99 -8.68
CA PHE A 415 24.55 7.31 -9.84
C PHE A 415 25.44 6.15 -10.31
N PHE A 416 25.80 5.21 -9.42
CA PHE A 416 26.79 4.17 -9.73
C PHE A 416 26.32 2.74 -9.49
N ILE A 417 25.14 2.51 -8.91
CA ILE A 417 24.62 1.15 -8.64
C ILE A 417 24.54 0.29 -9.91
N GLY A 418 24.21 0.88 -11.06
CA GLY A 418 24.20 0.18 -12.35
C GLY A 418 25.57 -0.35 -12.77
N ASN A 419 26.67 0.32 -12.38
CA ASN A 419 28.03 -0.13 -12.67
C ASN A 419 28.49 -1.21 -11.68
N VAL A 420 27.99 -1.15 -10.43
CA VAL A 420 28.41 -2.07 -9.35
C VAL A 420 27.61 -3.37 -9.35
N LYS A 421 26.31 -3.31 -9.61
CA LYS A 421 25.39 -4.47 -9.55
C LYS A 421 24.92 -4.95 -10.91
N GLY A 422 25.21 -4.20 -11.98
CA GLY A 422 24.82 -4.52 -13.35
C GLY A 422 23.76 -3.55 -13.90
N PRO A 423 23.67 -3.45 -15.24
CA PRO A 423 22.91 -2.40 -15.92
C PRO A 423 21.41 -2.41 -15.58
N VAL A 424 20.84 -3.56 -15.22
CA VAL A 424 19.45 -3.70 -14.80
C VAL A 424 19.13 -2.95 -13.49
N TYR A 425 20.14 -2.60 -12.69
CA TYR A 425 19.94 -1.84 -11.45
C TYR A 425 20.14 -0.34 -11.63
N ARG A 426 20.47 0.13 -12.83
CA ARG A 426 20.69 1.54 -13.12
C ARG A 426 19.41 2.34 -12.86
N GLU A 427 19.53 3.40 -12.08
CA GLU A 427 18.42 4.29 -11.78
C GLU A 427 18.27 5.37 -12.86
N GLY A 428 17.03 5.63 -13.25
CA GLY A 428 16.70 6.71 -14.19
C GLY A 428 16.68 8.07 -13.51
N TRP A 429 16.69 9.13 -14.31
CA TRP A 429 16.55 10.51 -13.82
C TRP A 429 15.32 10.76 -12.93
N PRO A 430 14.13 10.18 -13.21
CA PRO A 430 12.98 10.29 -12.30
C PRO A 430 13.31 9.79 -10.89
N SER A 431 14.00 8.65 -10.78
CA SER A 431 14.37 8.04 -9.51
C SER A 431 15.45 8.86 -8.79
N ILE A 432 16.47 9.34 -9.51
CA ILE A 432 17.50 10.23 -8.95
C ILE A 432 16.88 11.53 -8.40
N LEU A 433 15.96 12.14 -9.16
CA LEU A 433 15.22 13.33 -8.72
C LEU A 433 14.39 13.02 -7.48
N PHE A 434 13.72 11.87 -7.43
CA PHE A 434 12.98 11.45 -6.24
C PHE A 434 13.89 11.27 -5.03
N ARG A 435 15.11 10.74 -5.21
CA ARG A 435 16.10 10.61 -4.12
C ARG A 435 16.56 11.94 -3.54
N THR A 436 16.54 13.05 -4.29
CA THR A 436 16.91 14.36 -3.73
C THR A 436 15.90 14.84 -2.69
N LEU A 437 14.62 14.44 -2.79
CA LEU A 437 13.61 14.69 -1.76
C LEU A 437 13.97 14.02 -0.43
N GLY A 438 14.77 12.95 -0.46
CA GLY A 438 15.32 12.29 0.72
C GLY A 438 16.22 13.17 1.58
N LEU A 439 16.81 14.23 0.99
CA LEU A 439 17.60 15.20 1.74
C LEU A 439 16.72 16.11 2.62
N VAL A 440 15.41 16.17 2.35
CA VAL A 440 14.42 16.88 3.17
C VAL A 440 13.62 15.90 4.01
N ILE A 441 13.10 14.84 3.37
CA ILE A 441 12.28 13.78 3.98
C ILE A 441 12.97 12.42 3.73
N PRO A 442 13.95 12.02 4.58
CA PRO A 442 14.77 10.83 4.36
C PRO A 442 14.02 9.52 4.14
N GLY A 443 12.79 9.42 4.65
CA GLY A 443 12.01 8.19 4.53
C GLY A 443 11.08 8.08 3.35
N LEU A 444 10.96 9.14 2.54
CA LEU A 444 10.08 9.13 1.37
C LEU A 444 10.68 8.34 0.19
N PRO A 445 11.94 8.57 -0.26
CA PRO A 445 12.48 7.80 -1.37
C PRO A 445 12.61 6.28 -1.14
N PRO A 446 13.04 5.81 0.06
CA PRO A 446 13.08 4.39 0.39
C PRO A 446 11.72 3.68 0.28
N HIS A 447 10.61 4.42 0.30
CA HIS A 447 9.27 3.87 0.09
C HIS A 447 8.98 3.52 -1.38
N SER A 448 9.89 3.82 -2.32
CA SER A 448 9.68 3.45 -3.73
C SER A 448 9.68 1.92 -3.91
N PRO A 449 8.75 1.35 -4.70
CA PRO A 449 8.79 -0.07 -5.08
C PRO A 449 10.12 -0.51 -5.70
N GLN A 450 10.88 0.42 -6.30
CA GLN A 450 12.21 0.14 -6.85
C GLN A 450 13.15 -0.49 -5.81
N ASP A 451 13.18 0.04 -4.59
CA ASP A 451 14.08 -0.42 -3.54
C ASP A 451 13.62 -1.77 -2.99
N TYR A 452 12.31 -2.06 -3.02
CA TYR A 452 11.77 -3.39 -2.73
C TYR A 452 12.09 -4.41 -3.82
N VAL A 453 12.01 -4.04 -5.10
CA VAL A 453 12.46 -4.90 -6.22
C VAL A 453 13.95 -5.20 -6.09
N ASN A 454 14.77 -4.20 -5.73
CA ASN A 454 16.19 -4.41 -5.49
C ASN A 454 16.42 -5.31 -4.27
N SER A 455 15.65 -5.16 -3.20
CA SER A 455 15.73 -5.98 -2.00
C SER A 455 15.45 -7.45 -2.27
N THR A 456 14.43 -7.78 -3.06
CA THR A 456 14.11 -9.18 -3.38
C THR A 456 15.11 -9.82 -4.34
N ARG A 457 15.69 -9.04 -5.27
CA ARG A 457 16.70 -9.53 -6.22
C ARG A 457 18.10 -9.65 -5.61
N LEU A 458 18.58 -8.59 -4.95
CA LEU A 458 19.95 -8.50 -4.41
C LEU A 458 20.09 -9.05 -2.99
N GLY A 459 19.00 -9.08 -2.23
CA GLY A 459 19.03 -9.52 -0.84
C GLY A 459 19.35 -11.00 -0.70
N THR A 460 19.87 -11.38 0.45
CA THR A 460 20.16 -12.79 0.79
C THR A 460 18.87 -13.57 1.08
N ASN A 461 18.85 -14.89 0.83
CA ASN A 461 17.68 -15.75 1.08
C ASN A 461 17.41 -15.88 2.58
N TYR A 462 16.17 -15.63 3.01
CA TYR A 462 15.77 -15.80 4.42
C TYR A 462 14.46 -16.57 4.62
N VAL A 463 13.76 -16.90 3.54
CA VAL A 463 12.55 -17.74 3.60
C VAL A 463 13.02 -19.20 3.47
N ARG A 464 13.10 -19.89 4.60
CA ARG A 464 13.20 -21.35 4.67
C ARG A 464 11.92 -21.90 5.28
#